data_AF-A0A2N1XLW0-F1
#
_entry.id   AF-A0A2N1XLW0-F1
#
_cell.length_a   1.000
_cell.length_b   1.000
_cell.length_c   1.000
_cell.angle_alpha   90.00
_cell.angle_beta   90.00
_cell.angle_gamma   90.00
#
_symmetry.space_group_name_H-M   'P 1'
#
loop_
_entity.id
_entity.type
_entity.pdbx_description
1 polymer ?
#
loop_
_entity_poly.entity_id
_entity_poly.type
_entity_poly.pdbx_seq_one_letter_code
_entity_poly.pdbx_strand_id
1 'polypeptide(L)' 'MFPELSRVVVVALMIVIPICLIYRKAGFHPAWGLLVLLPGFGLLIIFLQLALLPWPNQKNSGEE' A
#
# COMPACT_ATOMS: atom_id res chain seq x y z
N MET A 1 10.20 11.03 -26.70
CA MET A 1 9.26 9.98 -27.17
C MET A 1 9.11 8.99 -26.00
N PHE A 2 8.52 9.31 -24.85
CA PHE A 2 7.09 9.37 -24.50
C PHE A 2 6.96 10.18 -23.18
N PRO A 3 6.79 11.51 -23.19
CA PRO A 3 6.72 12.32 -21.97
C PRO A 3 5.53 11.96 -21.06
N GLU A 4 4.43 11.49 -21.67
CA GLU A 4 3.24 11.04 -20.96
C GLU A 4 3.49 9.76 -20.13
N LEU A 5 4.19 8.79 -20.72
CA LEU A 5 4.43 7.49 -20.09
C LEU A 5 5.38 7.63 -18.89
N SER A 6 6.46 8.41 -19.03
CA SER A 6 7.37 8.67 -17.91
C SER A 6 6.67 9.40 -16.77
N ARG A 7 5.77 10.35 -17.06
CA ARG A 7 4.99 11.05 -16.05
C ARG A 7 4.06 10.10 -15.28
N VAL A 8 3.35 9.23 -15.99
CA VAL A 8 2.48 8.21 -15.36
C VAL A 8 3.29 7.26 -14.48
N VAL A 9 4.45 6.80 -14.95
CA VAL A 9 5.34 5.92 -14.17
C VAL A 9 5.83 6.61 -12.90
N VAL A 10 6.27 7.87 -12.99
CA VAL A 10 6.73 8.63 -11.82
C VAL A 10 5.61 8.80 -10.80
N VAL A 11 4.40 9.15 -11.23
CA VAL A 11 3.23 9.29 -10.35
C VAL A 11 2.88 7.93 -9.70
N ALA A 12 2.90 6.85 -10.47
CA ALA A 12 2.66 5.51 -9.94
C ALA A 12 3.71 5.13 -8.87
N LEU A 13 4.99 5.40 -9.11
CA LEU A 13 6.06 5.14 -8.15
C LEU A 13 5.92 5.99 -6.87
N MET A 14 5.53 7.27 -6.99
CA MET A 14 5.26 8.14 -5.84
C MET A 14 4.14 7.60 -4.94
N ILE A 15 3.25 6.75 -5.46
CA ILE A 15 2.16 6.13 -4.69
C ILE A 15 2.56 4.73 -4.21
N VAL A 16 3.12 3.89 -5.08
CA VAL A 16 3.49 2.50 -4.76
C VAL A 16 4.55 2.43 -3.66
N ILE A 17 5.59 3.28 -3.74
CA ILE A 17 6.69 3.26 -2.77
C ILE A 17 6.21 3.52 -1.34
N PRO A 18 5.48 4.61 -1.02
CA PRO A 18 5.02 4.85 0.34
C PRO A 18 4.03 3.77 0.81
N ILE A 19 3.18 3.24 -0.07
CA ILE A 19 2.29 2.13 0.27
C ILE A 19 3.11 0.90 0.68
N CYS A 20 4.11 0.50 -0.09
CA CYS A 20 5.00 -0.61 0.29
C CYS A 20 5.68 -0.38 1.64
N LEU A 21 6.08 0.86 1.95
CA LEU A 21 6.63 1.20 3.27
C LEU A 21 5.58 1.10 4.39
N ILE A 22 4.33 1.51 4.14
CA ILE A 22 3.22 1.38 5.10
C ILE A 22 2.94 -0.10 5.37
N TYR A 23 2.81 -0.94 4.35
CA TYR A 23 2.61 -2.38 4.51
C TYR A 23 3.73 -3.02 5.34
N ARG A 24 4.99 -2.66 5.05
CA ARG A 24 6.15 -3.15 5.80
C ARG A 24 6.13 -2.71 7.27
N LYS A 25 5.67 -1.48 7.56
CA LYS A 25 5.51 -0.97 8.93
C LYS A 25 4.31 -1.56 9.67
N ALA A 26 3.22 -1.84 8.97
CA ALA A 26 2.04 -2.48 9.53
C ALA A 26 2.26 -3.97 9.83
N GLY A 27 3.33 -4.58 9.27
CA GLY A 27 3.66 -6.00 9.43
C GLY A 27 3.07 -6.89 8.34
N PHE A 28 2.52 -6.29 7.29
CA PHE A 28 2.01 -6.99 6.11
C PHE A 28 3.09 -7.13 5.03
N HIS A 29 2.88 -8.08 4.11
CA HIS A 29 3.81 -8.29 2.99
C HIS A 29 3.75 -7.11 1.98
N PRO A 30 4.88 -6.52 1.57
CA PRO A 30 4.91 -5.33 0.70
C PRO A 30 4.28 -5.56 -0.68
N ALA A 31 4.19 -6.81 -1.15
CA ALA A 31 3.51 -7.15 -2.41
C ALA A 31 2.03 -6.75 -2.44
N TRP A 32 1.37 -6.63 -1.28
CA TRP A 32 -0.01 -6.13 -1.21
C TRP A 32 -0.15 -4.69 -1.68
N GLY A 33 0.92 -3.89 -1.60
CA GLY A 33 0.94 -2.54 -2.15
C GLY A 33 0.78 -2.47 -3.67
N LEU A 34 1.04 -3.58 -4.37
CA LEU A 34 0.85 -3.69 -5.82
C LEU A 34 -0.63 -3.65 -6.22
N LEU A 35 -1.56 -3.89 -5.28
CA LEU A 35 -2.99 -3.74 -5.51
C LEU A 35 -3.37 -2.32 -5.93
N VAL A 36 -2.55 -1.30 -5.64
CA VAL A 36 -2.80 0.07 -6.07
C VAL A 36 -2.81 0.24 -7.60
N LEU A 37 -2.22 -0.71 -8.33
CA LEU A 37 -2.24 -0.73 -9.79
C LEU A 37 -3.61 -1.11 -10.36
N LEU A 38 -4.55 -1.60 -9.53
CA LEU A 38 -5.95 -1.77 -9.94
C LEU A 38 -6.60 -0.40 -10.16
N PRO A 39 -6.97 -0.05 -11.40
CA PRO A 39 -7.61 1.23 -11.68
C PRO A 39 -8.96 1.33 -10.96
N GLY A 40 -9.25 2.49 -10.38
CA GLY A 40 -10.49 2.77 -9.66
C GLY A 40 -10.57 2.20 -8.25
N PHE A 41 -10.09 0.98 -8.01
CA PHE A 41 -10.31 0.26 -6.74
C PHE A 41 -9.07 0.04 -5.88
N GLY A 42 -7.86 0.15 -6.43
CA GLY A 42 -6.63 -0.24 -5.74
C GLY A 42 -6.41 0.48 -4.41
N LEU A 43 -6.53 1.81 -4.39
CA LEU A 43 -6.42 2.60 -3.15
C LEU A 43 -7.53 2.28 -2.15
N LEU A 44 -8.76 2.09 -2.63
CA LEU A 44 -9.92 1.82 -1.76
C LEU A 44 -9.77 0.48 -1.04
N ILE A 45 -9.32 -0.55 -1.76
CA ILE A 45 -9.04 -1.88 -1.18
C ILE A 45 -7.92 -1.76 -0.15
N ILE A 46 -6.84 -1.02 -0.44
CA ILE A 46 -5.73 -0.81 0.49
C ILE A 46 -6.19 -0.12 1.77
N PHE A 47 -7.00 0.94 1.65
CA PHE A 47 -7.53 1.64 2.83
C PHE A 47 -8.47 0.73 3.64
N LEU A 48 -9.35 0.00 2.98
CA LEU A 48 -10.26 -0.94 3.65
C LEU A 48 -9.48 -2.05 4.37
N GLN A 49 -8.46 -2.60 3.71
CA GLN A 49 -7.60 -3.65 4.26
C GLN A 49 -6.84 -3.14 5.49
N LEU A 50 -6.21 -1.98 5.39
CA LEU A 50 -5.45 -1.37 6.50
C LEU A 50 -6.36 -0.91 7.65
N ALA A 51 -7.61 -0.52 7.38
CA ALA A 51 -8.55 -0.07 8.41
C ALA A 51 -9.24 -1.23 9.15
N LEU A 52 -9.57 -2.31 8.44
CA LEU A 52 -10.36 -3.42 9.00
C LEU A 52 -9.52 -4.58 9.52
N LEU A 53 -8.34 -4.86 8.93
CA LEU A 53 -7.51 -5.95 9.44
C LEU A 53 -6.67 -5.50 10.63
N PRO A 54 -6.48 -6.36 11.64
CA PRO A 54 -5.54 -6.10 12.72
C PRO A 54 -4.13 -6.03 12.13
N TRP A 55 -3.35 -5.02 12.56
CA TRP A 55 -2.00 -4.84 12.04
C TRP A 55 -1.08 -5.89 12.66
N PRO A 56 -0.43 -6.77 11.87
CA PRO A 56 0.44 -7.82 12.41
C PRO A 56 1.59 -7.29 13.29
N ASN A 57 2.01 -6.04 13.07
CA ASN A 57 3.06 -5.39 13.85
C ASN A 57 2.53 -4.75 15.16
N GLN A 58 1.26 -4.95 15.53
CA GLN A 58 0.78 -4.71 16.88
C GLN A 58 1.35 -5.81 17.79
N LYS A 59 2.59 -5.61 18.23
CA LYS A 59 3.24 -6.44 19.23
C LYS A 59 2.33 -6.47 20.47
N ASN A 60 1.74 -7.62 20.75
CA ASN A 60 1.11 -8.05 22.01
C ASN A 60 1.00 -6.96 23.09
N SER A 61 0.08 -6.02 22.95
CA SER A 61 -0.20 -4.98 23.97
C SER A 61 -1.49 -5.30 24.74
N GLY A 62 -1.82 -6.59 24.86
CA GLY A 62 -3.07 -7.06 25.46
C GLY A 62 -2.96 -8.47 26.01
N GLU A 63 -1.97 -8.70 26.86
CA GLU A 63 -2.13 -9.55 28.05
C GLU A 63 -2.10 -8.61 29.26
N GLU A 64 -3.21 -7.92 29.52
CA GLU A 64 -3.62 -7.41 30.84
C GLU A 64 -5.14 -7.51 30.96
#